data_AF-A0A4Q5B9Q1-F1
#
_entry.id   AF-A0A4Q5B9Q1-F1
#
_cell.length_a   1.000
_cell.length_b   1.000
_cell.length_c   1.000
_cell.angle_alpha   90.00
_cell.angle_beta   90.00
_cell.angle_gamma   90.00
#
_symmetry.space_group_name_H-M   'P 1'
#
loop_
_entity.id
_entity.type
_entity.pdbx_description
1 polymer ?
#
loop_
_entity_poly.entity_id
_entity_poly.type
_entity_poly.pdbx_seq_one_letter_code
_entity_poly.pdbx_strand_id
1 'polypeptide(L)'
;MALLTPKDIREHTFQTVRFKEGYDVDEVDDFLDQVTETVEALGKQAVSGGQSTQALGPDVSALNTKISELTAQVQSLSQENQALKAAAAQGQGEQAQAQIAQANQAAQAAQGKLAETEENNRALAAQNEQLKSQVERLSAQIDQLTAQAAQDANQPDLAAELNSVRQERDQFRADTENLRRELSSAHEQTVRAQQLDAQVKELGKQLEESKQREEQLRNQVAKVEPDTETGSLQKIKSAAAAANSEPERATAMLTLAMQLHDQYVDKGKATAKEITEQSQRKYAETIEKANEYSSRTRTEADEYKQRTHEDADAYSKRTHEDADAYSKHTREDADNYSKSVHDQADAYSEKTRQEADAYSDKTREDADTYMQNKHAEADQYVADKTTEANNYAETKTNEANTYADSKAHEADQYAEQKRQEGDSYAQQKKDEADQYVSDRHQEMEKFEADVKGRADDYSQTTRSAADDYANQVRANLENQSKVIEGNIQGLKQFETEYRARLTEFLTQLQAQVSDTNNYNSLENN
;
A
#
# COMPACT_ATOMS: atom_id res chain seq x y z
N MET A 1 34.39 -42.61 11.90
CA MET A 1 33.59 -42.60 10.66
C MET A 1 33.65 -41.22 10.01
N ALA A 2 33.03 -41.02 8.84
CA ALA A 2 32.75 -39.69 8.33
C ALA A 2 31.65 -39.06 9.18
N LEU A 3 31.82 -37.80 9.60
CA LEU A 3 30.78 -37.04 10.29
C LEU A 3 29.75 -36.57 9.26
N LEU A 4 28.45 -36.76 9.52
CA LEU A 4 27.41 -36.28 8.62
C LEU A 4 27.42 -34.75 8.56
N THR A 5 27.39 -34.19 7.36
CA THR A 5 27.19 -32.76 7.20
C THR A 5 25.70 -32.42 7.29
N PRO A 6 25.34 -31.16 7.61
CA PRO A 6 23.95 -30.70 7.54
C PRO A 6 23.30 -30.82 6.15
N LYS A 7 24.11 -31.03 5.10
CA LYS A 7 23.63 -31.33 3.74
C LYS A 7 23.22 -32.81 3.62
N ASP A 8 24.05 -33.73 4.09
CA ASP A 8 23.78 -35.17 4.07
C ASP A 8 22.50 -35.52 4.84
N ILE A 9 22.26 -34.81 5.96
CA ILE A 9 21.02 -34.96 6.76
C ILE A 9 19.77 -34.49 6.00
N ARG A 10 19.87 -33.47 5.13
CA ARG A 10 18.75 -32.93 4.36
C ARG A 10 18.47 -33.68 3.07
N GLU A 11 19.47 -34.34 2.50
CA GLU A 11 19.37 -35.08 1.24
C GLU A 11 19.12 -36.59 1.47
N HIS A 12 19.09 -37.07 2.71
CA HIS A 12 18.78 -38.46 3.03
C HIS A 12 17.31 -38.78 2.74
N THR A 13 17.07 -39.88 2.03
CA THR A 13 15.73 -40.41 1.75
C THR A 13 15.64 -41.85 2.22
N PHE A 14 14.60 -42.20 2.98
CA PHE A 14 14.35 -43.53 3.50
C PHE A 14 13.55 -44.39 2.51
N GLN A 15 13.75 -45.71 2.54
CA GLN A 15 13.01 -46.65 1.70
C GLN A 15 11.62 -46.94 2.27
N THR A 16 10.64 -47.09 1.38
CA THR A 16 9.25 -47.36 1.75
C THR A 16 8.93 -48.86 1.66
N VAL A 17 8.27 -49.39 2.69
CA VAL A 17 8.03 -50.84 2.78
C VAL A 17 6.88 -51.26 1.86
N ARG A 18 7.13 -52.21 0.94
CA ARG A 18 6.23 -52.55 -0.20
C ARG A 18 4.77 -52.91 0.09
N PHE A 19 4.35 -53.11 1.35
CA PHE A 19 2.99 -53.53 1.73
C PHE A 19 2.42 -52.83 2.97
N LYS A 20 3.00 -51.72 3.43
CA LYS A 20 2.45 -50.85 4.48
C LYS A 20 2.81 -49.40 4.20
N GLU A 21 1.96 -48.46 4.61
CA GLU A 21 2.36 -47.05 4.68
C GLU A 21 3.39 -46.90 5.81
N GLY A 22 4.64 -46.60 5.45
CA GLY A 22 5.75 -46.46 6.39
C GLY A 22 7.12 -46.59 5.72
N TYR A 23 8.10 -45.98 6.38
CA TYR A 23 9.52 -46.19 6.09
C TYR A 23 10.03 -47.44 6.82
N ASP A 24 11.17 -47.98 6.38
CA ASP A 24 11.83 -49.05 7.12
C ASP A 24 12.35 -48.50 8.46
N VAL A 25 11.87 -49.07 9.57
CA VAL A 25 12.14 -48.52 10.92
C VAL A 25 13.60 -48.74 11.31
N ASP A 26 14.17 -49.88 10.91
CA ASP A 26 15.57 -50.21 11.19
C ASP A 26 16.51 -49.22 10.45
N GLU A 27 16.16 -48.75 9.25
CA GLU A 27 16.91 -47.73 8.48
C GLU A 27 16.81 -46.33 9.12
N VAL A 28 15.67 -46.01 9.73
CA VAL A 28 15.47 -44.72 10.42
C VAL A 28 16.25 -44.67 11.74
N ASP A 29 16.21 -45.74 12.53
CA ASP A 29 16.93 -45.81 13.81
C ASP A 29 18.46 -45.80 13.61
N ASP A 30 18.98 -46.58 12.64
CA ASP A 30 20.42 -46.57 12.26
C ASP A 30 20.90 -45.16 11.85
N PHE A 31 20.05 -44.36 11.20
CA PHE A 31 20.37 -42.98 10.81
C PHE A 31 20.34 -42.01 12.00
N LEU A 32 19.38 -42.16 12.92
CA LEU A 32 19.27 -41.31 14.12
C LEU A 32 20.46 -41.52 15.07
N ASP A 33 20.98 -42.75 15.18
CA ASP A 33 22.20 -43.04 15.93
C ASP A 33 23.42 -42.33 15.32
N GLN A 34 23.58 -42.35 13.99
CA GLN A 34 24.67 -41.64 13.30
C GLN A 34 24.59 -40.11 13.44
N VAL A 35 23.38 -39.54 13.43
CA VAL A 35 23.17 -38.11 13.71
C VAL A 35 23.55 -37.78 15.14
N THR A 36 23.17 -38.61 16.11
CA THR A 36 23.49 -38.43 17.53
C THR A 36 25.00 -38.49 17.80
N GLU A 37 25.70 -39.50 17.24
CA GLU A 37 27.16 -39.61 17.34
C GLU A 37 27.86 -38.39 16.71
N THR A 38 27.36 -37.91 15.56
CA THR A 38 27.87 -36.71 14.89
C THR A 38 27.71 -35.45 15.74
N VAL A 39 26.54 -35.25 16.38
CA VAL A 39 26.27 -34.10 17.26
C VAL A 39 27.14 -34.15 18.52
N GLU A 40 27.33 -35.32 19.14
CA GLU A 40 28.24 -35.47 20.27
C GLU A 40 29.70 -35.17 19.89
N ALA A 41 30.15 -35.63 18.72
CA ALA A 41 31.50 -35.38 18.23
C ALA A 41 31.74 -33.87 17.97
N LEU A 42 30.79 -33.18 17.33
CA LEU A 42 30.83 -31.73 17.14
C LEU A 42 30.77 -30.96 18.47
N GLY A 43 29.96 -31.40 19.43
CA GLY A 43 29.94 -30.83 20.79
C GLY A 43 31.29 -30.96 21.51
N LYS A 44 31.91 -32.14 21.45
CA LYS A 44 33.25 -32.38 22.01
C LYS A 44 34.33 -31.54 21.29
N GLN A 45 34.18 -31.30 19.99
CA GLN A 45 35.09 -30.46 19.21
C GLN A 45 34.93 -28.96 19.52
N ALA A 46 33.70 -28.50 19.80
CA ALA A 46 33.43 -27.13 20.26
C ALA A 46 33.98 -26.87 21.69
N VAL A 47 33.91 -27.86 22.58
CA VAL A 47 34.42 -27.75 23.96
C VAL A 47 35.96 -27.85 24.03
N SER A 48 36.62 -28.51 23.07
CA SER A 48 38.09 -28.61 23.01
C SER A 48 38.76 -27.47 22.23
N GLY A 49 38.01 -26.71 21.41
CA GLY A 49 38.46 -25.51 20.70
C GLY A 49 38.59 -24.27 21.59
N GLY A 50 39.49 -24.29 22.57
CA GLY A 50 39.67 -23.23 23.58
C GLY A 50 40.26 -21.90 23.08
N GLN A 51 39.56 -21.18 22.18
CA GLN A 51 39.89 -19.80 21.80
C GLN A 51 38.63 -18.92 21.73
N SER A 52 38.23 -18.33 22.86
CA SER A 52 37.41 -17.07 22.93
C SER A 52 37.16 -16.52 24.36
N THR A 53 37.73 -17.10 25.43
CA THR A 53 37.50 -16.61 26.81
C THR A 53 38.43 -15.46 27.26
N GLN A 54 39.22 -14.89 26.36
CA GLN A 54 39.91 -13.62 26.60
C GLN A 54 39.02 -12.45 26.16
N ALA A 55 38.71 -11.55 27.11
CA ALA A 55 37.80 -10.41 26.98
C ALA A 55 36.29 -10.73 27.01
N LEU A 56 35.82 -11.31 28.12
CA LEU A 56 34.47 -11.05 28.63
C LEU A 56 34.55 -9.99 29.75
N GLY A 57 33.60 -9.07 29.74
CA GLY A 57 33.72 -7.72 30.31
C GLY A 57 33.77 -7.59 31.85
N PRO A 58 33.82 -6.34 32.36
CA PRO A 58 33.98 -6.04 33.79
C PRO A 58 32.90 -6.66 34.69
N ASP A 59 31.72 -6.99 34.15
CA ASP A 59 30.66 -7.65 34.89
C ASP A 59 31.00 -9.10 35.28
N VAL A 60 31.81 -9.82 34.48
CA VAL A 60 32.21 -11.20 34.81
C VAL A 60 33.29 -11.22 35.89
N SER A 61 34.18 -10.23 35.92
CA SER A 61 35.12 -10.05 37.04
C SER A 61 34.40 -9.53 38.29
N ALA A 62 33.40 -8.67 38.16
CA ALA A 62 32.53 -8.26 39.26
C ALA A 62 31.74 -9.45 39.83
N LEU A 63 31.12 -10.30 38.98
CA LEU A 63 30.46 -11.52 39.43
C LEU A 63 31.41 -12.49 40.11
N ASN A 64 32.61 -12.73 39.59
CA ASN A 64 33.58 -13.62 40.23
C ASN A 64 34.08 -13.06 41.58
N THR A 65 34.23 -11.74 41.71
CA THR A 65 34.50 -11.10 43.00
C THR A 65 33.36 -11.33 43.97
N LYS A 66 32.11 -11.11 43.52
CA LYS A 66 30.89 -11.31 44.32
C LYS A 66 30.67 -12.77 44.73
N ILE A 67 30.97 -13.73 43.85
CA ILE A 67 30.94 -15.17 44.15
C ILE A 67 32.01 -15.53 45.18
N SER A 68 33.20 -14.94 45.10
CA SER A 68 34.26 -15.10 46.10
C SER A 68 33.87 -14.52 47.46
N GLU A 69 33.27 -13.31 47.48
CA GLU A 69 32.71 -12.69 48.68
C GLU A 69 31.57 -13.53 49.30
N LEU A 70 30.60 -13.98 48.50
CA LEU A 70 29.53 -14.88 48.97
C LEU A 70 30.10 -16.21 49.51
N THR A 71 31.13 -16.77 48.87
CA THR A 71 31.77 -18.01 49.35
C THR A 71 32.47 -17.78 50.69
N ALA A 72 33.18 -16.66 50.85
CA ALA A 72 33.79 -16.27 52.12
C ALA A 72 32.73 -15.99 53.20
N GLN A 73 31.60 -15.37 52.85
CA GLN A 73 30.49 -15.08 53.75
C GLN A 73 29.77 -16.36 54.20
N VAL A 74 29.59 -17.35 53.31
CA VAL A 74 29.07 -18.68 53.65
C VAL A 74 30.03 -19.46 54.56
N GLN A 75 31.35 -19.38 54.33
CA GLN A 75 32.33 -19.96 55.28
C GLN A 75 32.31 -19.26 56.64
N SER A 76 32.20 -17.94 56.68
CA SER A 76 32.06 -17.15 57.91
C SER A 76 30.82 -17.56 58.70
N LEU A 77 29.65 -17.60 58.04
CA LEU A 77 28.39 -18.02 58.66
C LEU A 77 28.44 -19.49 59.14
N SER A 78 29.17 -20.37 58.44
CA SER A 78 29.36 -21.75 58.87
C SER A 78 30.21 -21.85 60.15
N GLN A 79 31.32 -21.10 60.23
CA GLN A 79 32.15 -21.00 61.44
C GLN A 79 31.40 -20.35 62.60
N GLU A 80 30.61 -19.31 62.34
CA GLU A 80 29.78 -18.63 63.33
C GLU A 80 28.70 -19.56 63.90
N ASN A 81 28.03 -20.35 63.05
CA ASN A 81 27.10 -21.40 63.51
C ASN A 81 27.79 -22.51 64.32
N GLN A 82 29.04 -22.85 64.00
CA GLN A 82 29.85 -23.78 64.81
C GLN A 82 30.22 -23.17 66.17
N ALA A 83 30.59 -21.89 66.21
CA ALA A 83 30.89 -21.15 67.45
C ALA A 83 29.63 -20.98 68.32
N LEU A 84 28.48 -20.70 67.73
CA LEU A 84 27.18 -20.65 68.42
C LEU A 84 26.79 -22.01 69.01
N LYS A 85 27.04 -23.12 68.30
CA LYS A 85 26.90 -24.48 68.85
C LYS A 85 27.84 -24.75 70.03
N ALA A 86 29.07 -24.25 69.98
CA ALA A 86 30.02 -24.39 71.08
C ALA A 86 29.65 -23.53 72.30
N ALA A 87 29.15 -22.31 72.09
CA ALA A 87 28.68 -21.42 73.15
C ALA A 87 27.42 -21.95 73.84
N ALA A 88 26.47 -22.50 73.07
CA ALA A 88 25.27 -23.16 73.60
C ALA A 88 25.61 -24.36 74.52
N ALA A 89 26.74 -25.02 74.31
CA ALA A 89 27.22 -26.12 75.15
C ALA A 89 27.90 -25.68 76.47
N GLN A 90 28.18 -24.37 76.66
CA GLN A 90 28.93 -23.85 77.83
C GLN A 90 28.11 -22.95 78.77
N GLY A 91 26.80 -22.79 78.55
CA GLY A 91 25.87 -22.31 79.58
C GLY A 91 26.07 -20.88 80.10
N GLN A 92 26.43 -19.92 79.23
CA GLN A 92 26.59 -18.51 79.61
C GLN A 92 25.36 -17.67 79.21
N GLY A 93 24.46 -17.42 80.17
CA GLY A 93 23.16 -16.79 79.93
C GLY A 93 23.19 -15.32 79.48
N GLU A 94 24.24 -14.55 79.80
CA GLU A 94 24.31 -13.12 79.45
C GLU A 94 24.74 -12.88 77.99
N GLN A 95 25.62 -13.73 77.42
CA GLN A 95 26.00 -13.61 76.01
C GLN A 95 24.82 -13.93 75.07
N ALA A 96 23.94 -14.85 75.47
CA ALA A 96 22.74 -15.18 74.71
C ALA A 96 21.79 -13.97 74.55
N GLN A 97 21.64 -13.13 75.58
CA GLN A 97 20.80 -11.92 75.47
C GLN A 97 21.41 -10.85 74.55
N ALA A 98 22.73 -10.66 74.58
CA ALA A 98 23.42 -9.74 73.66
C ALA A 98 23.29 -10.21 72.20
N GLN A 99 23.44 -11.52 71.94
CA GLN A 99 23.29 -12.10 70.59
C GLN A 99 21.83 -12.06 70.09
N ILE A 100 20.83 -12.26 70.95
CA ILE A 100 19.41 -12.10 70.59
C ILE A 100 19.10 -10.65 70.20
N ALA A 101 19.65 -9.66 70.91
CA ALA A 101 19.49 -8.25 70.57
C ALA A 101 20.13 -7.93 69.19
N GLN A 102 21.32 -8.45 68.94
CA GLN A 102 22.05 -8.25 67.68
C GLN A 102 21.37 -8.96 66.49
N ALA A 103 20.83 -10.17 66.71
CA ALA A 103 20.03 -10.89 65.73
C ALA A 103 18.72 -10.15 65.38
N ASN A 104 18.03 -9.59 66.37
CA ASN A 104 16.84 -8.76 66.13
C ASN A 104 17.16 -7.49 65.35
N GLN A 105 18.30 -6.86 65.60
CA GLN A 105 18.75 -5.68 64.86
C GLN A 105 19.12 -6.02 63.40
N ALA A 106 19.76 -7.17 63.19
CA ALA A 106 20.03 -7.72 61.85
C ALA A 106 18.73 -8.08 61.10
N ALA A 107 17.74 -8.66 61.78
CA ALA A 107 16.42 -8.96 61.20
C ALA A 107 15.67 -7.69 60.78
N GLN A 108 15.71 -6.62 61.59
CA GLN A 108 15.13 -5.32 61.22
C GLN A 108 15.86 -4.68 60.03
N ALA A 109 17.19 -4.76 59.97
CA ALA A 109 17.96 -4.29 58.83
C ALA A 109 17.68 -5.10 57.54
N ALA A 110 17.45 -6.41 57.66
CA ALA A 110 17.03 -7.26 56.55
C ALA A 110 15.60 -6.92 56.06
N GLN A 111 14.66 -6.67 56.98
CA GLN A 111 13.30 -6.22 56.64
C GLN A 111 13.31 -4.85 55.94
N GLY A 112 14.16 -3.91 56.37
CA GLY A 112 14.35 -2.62 55.68
C GLY A 112 14.83 -2.79 54.24
N LYS A 113 15.84 -3.65 54.01
CA LYS A 113 16.31 -3.99 52.66
C LYS A 113 15.26 -4.73 51.83
N LEU A 114 14.40 -5.54 52.47
CA LEU A 114 13.31 -6.21 51.77
C LEU A 114 12.30 -5.19 51.24
N ALA A 115 11.88 -4.24 52.07
CA ALA A 115 10.97 -3.15 51.67
C ALA A 115 11.55 -2.28 50.55
N GLU A 116 12.84 -1.91 50.65
CA GLU A 116 13.57 -1.18 49.60
C GLU A 116 13.66 -1.99 48.29
N THR A 117 13.77 -3.32 48.38
CA THR A 117 13.77 -4.22 47.20
C THR A 117 12.36 -4.37 46.60
N GLU A 118 11.31 -4.42 47.43
CA GLU A 118 9.91 -4.44 46.98
C GLU A 118 9.50 -3.13 46.30
N GLU A 119 9.99 -1.99 46.80
CA GLU A 119 9.77 -0.68 46.18
C GLU A 119 10.48 -0.56 44.82
N ASN A 120 11.74 -1.01 44.74
CA ASN A 120 12.47 -1.09 43.46
C ASN A 120 11.80 -2.04 42.46
N ASN A 121 11.28 -3.20 42.91
CA ASN A 121 10.51 -4.12 42.06
C ASN A 121 9.19 -3.49 41.56
N ARG A 122 8.51 -2.68 42.38
CA ARG A 122 7.34 -1.90 41.94
C ARG A 122 7.70 -0.84 40.90
N ALA A 123 8.82 -0.15 41.08
CA ALA A 123 9.31 0.84 40.11
C ALA A 123 9.67 0.19 38.76
N LEU A 124 10.35 -0.96 38.78
CA LEU A 124 10.63 -1.79 37.60
C LEU A 124 9.35 -2.28 36.91
N ALA A 125 8.36 -2.75 37.67
CA ALA A 125 7.06 -3.16 37.11
C ALA A 125 6.34 -1.99 36.43
N ALA A 126 6.37 -0.78 37.00
CA ALA A 126 5.79 0.42 36.40
C ALA A 126 6.51 0.84 35.11
N GLN A 127 7.84 0.77 35.07
CA GLN A 127 8.61 0.99 33.83
C GLN A 127 8.29 -0.05 32.75
N ASN A 128 8.12 -1.32 33.12
CA ASN A 128 7.75 -2.37 32.16
C ASN A 128 6.38 -2.12 31.51
N GLU A 129 5.37 -1.65 32.25
CA GLU A 129 4.07 -1.30 31.67
C GLU A 129 4.18 -0.08 30.74
N GLN A 130 5.04 0.90 31.06
CA GLN A 130 5.33 2.03 30.16
C GLN A 130 6.08 1.61 28.88
N LEU A 131 7.02 0.67 28.97
CA LEU A 131 7.75 0.12 27.82
C LEU A 131 6.81 -0.67 26.91
N LYS A 132 5.96 -1.53 27.50
CA LYS A 132 4.92 -2.27 26.78
C LYS A 132 3.95 -1.34 26.03
N SER A 133 3.48 -0.26 26.68
CA SER A 133 2.66 0.79 26.04
C SER A 133 3.39 1.53 24.90
N GLN A 134 4.72 1.61 24.92
CA GLN A 134 5.50 2.16 23.81
C GLN A 134 5.65 1.16 22.66
N VAL A 135 5.92 -0.12 22.97
CA VAL A 135 6.00 -1.21 21.98
C VAL A 135 4.67 -1.40 21.25
N GLU A 136 3.53 -1.36 21.95
CA GLU A 136 2.20 -1.42 21.33
C GLU A 136 1.94 -0.24 20.37
N ARG A 137 2.33 0.99 20.76
CA ARG A 137 2.20 2.17 19.90
C ARG A 137 3.12 2.13 18.68
N LEU A 138 4.37 1.70 18.84
CA LEU A 138 5.30 1.52 17.74
C LEU A 138 4.84 0.41 16.78
N SER A 139 4.29 -0.69 17.31
CA SER A 139 3.71 -1.76 16.48
C SER A 139 2.55 -1.23 15.63
N ALA A 140 1.61 -0.48 16.22
CA ALA A 140 0.51 0.12 15.47
C ALA A 140 0.98 1.13 14.41
N GLN A 141 2.04 1.91 14.68
CA GLN A 141 2.66 2.80 13.69
C GLN A 141 3.32 2.02 12.54
N ILE A 142 3.97 0.90 12.84
CA ILE A 142 4.59 0.04 11.84
C ILE A 142 3.53 -0.69 11.00
N ASP A 143 2.41 -1.14 11.58
CA ASP A 143 1.30 -1.71 10.81
C ASP A 143 0.71 -0.67 9.84
N GLN A 144 0.58 0.58 10.30
CA GLN A 144 0.13 1.69 9.45
C GLN A 144 1.12 2.00 8.32
N LEU A 145 2.43 2.08 8.61
CA LEU A 145 3.48 2.27 7.61
C LEU A 145 3.63 1.06 6.66
N THR A 146 3.37 -0.16 7.13
CA THR A 146 3.41 -1.39 6.32
C THR A 146 2.23 -1.44 5.37
N ALA A 147 1.03 -1.05 5.82
CA ALA A 147 -0.14 -0.88 4.96
C ALA A 147 0.09 0.21 3.89
N GLN A 148 0.82 1.28 4.23
CA GLN A 148 1.16 2.37 3.32
C GLN A 148 2.27 1.96 2.32
N ALA A 149 3.29 1.22 2.77
CA ALA A 149 4.31 0.60 1.91
C ALA A 149 3.75 -0.45 0.95
N ALA A 150 2.68 -1.14 1.34
CA ALA A 150 1.95 -2.08 0.47
C ALA A 150 1.15 -1.36 -0.64
N GLN A 151 0.89 -0.06 -0.52
CA GLN A 151 0.28 0.76 -1.58
C GLN A 151 1.34 1.29 -2.55
N ASP A 152 2.53 1.66 -2.08
CA ASP A 152 3.65 2.23 -2.87
C ASP A 152 4.77 1.20 -3.14
N ALA A 153 4.43 0.10 -3.81
CA ALA A 153 5.28 -1.09 -3.96
C ALA A 153 6.49 -0.96 -4.94
N ASN A 154 7.22 0.17 -4.97
CA ASN A 154 8.31 0.37 -5.94
C ASN A 154 9.47 1.31 -5.52
N GLN A 155 9.87 1.33 -4.24
CA GLN A 155 11.08 2.05 -3.78
C GLN A 155 12.04 1.15 -2.98
N PRO A 156 13.32 1.03 -3.40
CA PRO A 156 14.29 0.14 -2.73
C PRO A 156 14.80 0.67 -1.38
N ASP A 157 14.78 1.99 -1.15
CA ASP A 157 15.23 2.59 0.11
C ASP A 157 14.33 2.17 1.29
N LEU A 158 13.01 2.09 1.05
CA LEU A 158 12.02 1.67 2.04
C LEU A 158 12.25 0.22 2.51
N ALA A 159 12.79 -0.64 1.66
CA ALA A 159 13.13 -2.03 2.01
C ALA A 159 14.39 -2.14 2.89
N ALA A 160 15.30 -1.17 2.84
CA ALA A 160 16.44 -1.11 3.75
C ALA A 160 15.99 -0.69 5.16
N GLU A 161 15.13 0.33 5.25
CA GLU A 161 14.56 0.84 6.51
C GLU A 161 13.66 -0.20 7.19
N LEU A 162 12.83 -0.94 6.43
CA LEU A 162 12.03 -2.06 6.95
C LEU A 162 12.88 -3.19 7.53
N ASN A 163 14.11 -3.39 7.03
CA ASN A 163 15.03 -4.39 7.58
C ASN A 163 15.75 -3.89 8.85
N SER A 164 16.11 -2.61 8.97
CA SER A 164 16.68 -2.09 10.23
C SER A 164 15.64 -2.11 11.35
N VAL A 165 14.40 -1.70 11.06
CA VAL A 165 13.28 -1.75 12.02
C VAL A 165 12.96 -3.18 12.48
N ARG A 166 13.07 -4.19 11.58
CA ARG A 166 12.97 -5.61 11.96
C ARG A 166 14.12 -6.04 12.88
N GLN A 167 15.33 -5.58 12.62
CA GLN A 167 16.51 -5.92 13.42
C GLN A 167 16.43 -5.29 14.82
N GLU A 168 15.98 -4.03 14.92
CA GLU A 168 15.68 -3.36 16.20
C GLU A 168 14.57 -4.08 16.99
N ARG A 169 13.48 -4.49 16.33
CA ARG A 169 12.40 -5.30 16.96
C ARG A 169 12.94 -6.60 17.56
N ASP A 170 13.81 -7.29 16.84
CA ASP A 170 14.35 -8.57 17.30
C ASP A 170 15.36 -8.38 18.45
N GLN A 171 16.10 -7.26 18.45
CA GLN A 171 16.91 -6.82 19.58
C GLN A 171 16.03 -6.52 20.83
N PHE A 172 14.98 -5.70 20.68
CA PHE A 172 14.04 -5.40 21.78
C PHE A 172 13.32 -6.65 22.32
N ARG A 173 13.03 -7.64 21.46
CA ARG A 173 12.50 -8.94 21.90
C ARG A 173 13.52 -9.74 22.72
N ALA A 174 14.79 -9.78 22.31
CA ALA A 174 15.85 -10.43 23.08
C ALA A 174 16.07 -9.76 24.44
N ASP A 175 16.07 -8.43 24.48
CA ASP A 175 16.21 -7.67 25.73
C ASP A 175 14.99 -7.87 26.66
N THR A 176 13.78 -7.93 26.11
CA THR A 176 12.55 -8.25 26.86
C THR A 176 12.57 -9.68 27.42
N GLU A 177 13.04 -10.66 26.65
CA GLU A 177 13.28 -12.05 27.10
C GLU A 177 14.27 -12.10 28.27
N ASN A 178 15.40 -11.42 28.16
CA ASN A 178 16.43 -11.37 29.19
C ASN A 178 15.91 -10.72 30.48
N LEU A 179 15.26 -9.56 30.38
CA LEU A 179 14.71 -8.83 31.52
C LEU A 179 13.59 -9.63 32.22
N ARG A 180 12.81 -10.41 31.46
CA ARG A 180 11.79 -11.31 32.02
C ARG A 180 12.41 -12.48 32.79
N ARG A 181 13.57 -12.99 32.36
CA ARG A 181 14.34 -14.02 33.10
C ARG A 181 14.93 -13.44 34.38
N GLU A 182 15.48 -12.23 34.34
CA GLU A 182 15.96 -11.53 35.55
C GLU A 182 14.83 -11.31 36.56
N LEU A 183 13.68 -10.80 36.12
CA LEU A 183 12.52 -10.56 36.99
C LEU A 183 11.97 -11.87 37.59
N SER A 184 11.97 -12.97 36.83
CA SER A 184 11.65 -14.31 37.35
C SER A 184 12.61 -14.73 38.47
N SER A 185 13.93 -14.52 38.28
CA SER A 185 14.93 -14.86 39.30
C SER A 185 14.83 -13.99 40.56
N ALA A 186 14.49 -12.70 40.42
CA ALA A 186 14.26 -11.78 41.53
C ALA A 186 12.98 -12.14 42.31
N HIS A 187 11.93 -12.57 41.60
CA HIS A 187 10.71 -13.06 42.22
C HIS A 187 10.96 -14.34 43.04
N GLU A 188 11.71 -15.29 42.47
CA GLU A 188 12.08 -16.54 43.16
C GLU A 188 12.94 -16.29 44.41
N GLN A 189 13.89 -15.34 44.36
CA GLN A 189 14.64 -14.89 45.54
C GLN A 189 13.73 -14.26 46.61
N THR A 190 12.73 -13.49 46.21
CA THR A 190 11.77 -12.86 47.13
C THR A 190 10.91 -13.91 47.85
N VAL A 191 10.38 -14.91 47.12
CA VAL A 191 9.63 -16.03 47.71
C VAL A 191 10.50 -16.82 48.70
N ARG A 192 11.78 -17.06 48.35
CA ARG A 192 12.73 -17.74 49.24
C ARG A 192 13.03 -16.94 50.52
N ALA A 193 13.11 -15.62 50.44
CA ALA A 193 13.28 -14.76 51.61
C ALA A 193 12.04 -14.79 52.54
N GLN A 194 10.83 -14.77 51.97
CA GLN A 194 9.58 -14.90 52.74
C GLN A 194 9.47 -16.26 53.46
N GLN A 195 9.91 -17.35 52.82
CA GLN A 195 9.97 -18.67 53.48
C GLN A 195 10.95 -18.72 54.66
N LEU A 196 12.08 -18.01 54.57
CA LEU A 196 13.05 -17.93 55.67
C LEU A 196 12.51 -17.12 56.86
N ASP A 197 11.82 -16.00 56.63
CA ASP A 197 11.18 -15.21 57.71
C ASP A 197 10.11 -16.03 58.47
N ALA A 198 9.34 -16.88 57.75
CA ALA A 198 8.40 -17.80 58.37
C ALA A 198 9.08 -18.85 59.27
N GLN A 199 10.23 -19.41 58.85
CA GLN A 199 10.99 -20.36 59.67
C GLN A 199 11.59 -19.73 60.92
N VAL A 200 12.09 -18.49 60.83
CA VAL A 200 12.65 -17.75 61.97
C VAL A 200 11.57 -17.48 63.04
N LYS A 201 10.34 -17.15 62.62
CA LYS A 201 9.19 -16.96 63.54
C LYS A 201 8.81 -18.24 64.28
N GLU A 202 8.79 -19.38 63.60
CA GLU A 202 8.46 -20.68 64.22
C GLU A 202 9.55 -21.12 65.21
N LEU A 203 10.84 -20.97 64.85
CA LEU A 203 11.97 -21.25 65.74
C LEU A 203 11.93 -20.40 67.02
N GLY A 204 11.54 -19.12 66.92
CA GLY A 204 11.39 -18.23 68.07
C GLY A 204 10.31 -18.70 69.06
N LYS A 205 9.23 -19.28 68.56
CA LYS A 205 8.13 -19.81 69.39
C LYS A 205 8.56 -21.06 70.18
N GLN A 206 9.23 -22.00 69.53
CA GLN A 206 9.67 -23.26 70.15
C GLN A 206 10.69 -23.04 71.29
N LEU A 207 11.53 -22.01 71.19
CA LEU A 207 12.48 -21.64 72.23
C LEU A 207 11.79 -21.21 73.54
N GLU A 208 10.67 -20.49 73.44
CA GLU A 208 9.93 -20.00 74.60
C GLU A 208 9.15 -21.12 75.31
N GLU A 209 8.57 -22.05 74.54
CA GLU A 209 7.92 -23.27 75.04
C GLU A 209 8.90 -24.25 75.73
N SER A 210 10.20 -24.11 75.51
CA SER A 210 11.23 -24.90 76.19
C SER A 210 11.49 -24.37 77.61
N LYS A 211 11.66 -23.05 77.77
CA LYS A 211 11.92 -22.41 79.07
C LYS A 211 10.84 -22.70 80.11
N GLN A 212 9.56 -22.65 79.69
CA GLN A 212 8.43 -22.91 80.59
C GLN A 212 8.40 -24.33 81.16
N ARG A 213 8.97 -25.32 80.47
CA ARG A 213 9.05 -26.71 80.95
C ARG A 213 10.15 -26.92 81.99
N GLU A 214 11.27 -26.21 81.89
CA GLU A 214 12.38 -26.31 82.84
C GLU A 214 11.98 -25.81 84.24
N GLU A 215 11.24 -24.69 84.29
CA GLU A 215 10.76 -24.08 85.54
C GLU A 215 9.75 -24.99 86.29
N GLN A 216 8.92 -25.74 85.57
CA GLN A 216 7.95 -26.68 86.16
C GLN A 216 8.60 -27.90 86.83
N LEU A 217 9.76 -28.36 86.34
CA LEU A 217 10.46 -29.51 86.91
C LEU A 217 11.17 -29.16 88.23
N ARG A 218 11.75 -27.95 88.33
CA ARG A 218 12.39 -27.45 89.56
C ARG A 218 11.46 -27.46 90.77
N ASN A 219 10.18 -27.13 90.57
CA ASN A 219 9.18 -27.05 91.65
C ASN A 219 8.72 -28.42 92.20
N GLN A 220 9.03 -29.53 91.52
CA GLN A 220 8.59 -30.87 91.94
C GLN A 220 9.61 -31.57 92.85
N VAL A 221 10.90 -31.26 92.71
CA VAL A 221 11.99 -31.91 93.47
C VAL A 221 12.01 -31.48 94.95
N ALA A 222 11.46 -30.31 95.29
CA ALA A 222 11.54 -29.72 96.63
C ALA A 222 10.56 -30.30 97.69
N LYS A 223 9.91 -31.45 97.43
CA LYS A 223 8.71 -31.88 98.19
C LYS A 223 8.77 -33.25 98.91
N VAL A 224 9.93 -33.94 98.94
CA VAL A 224 9.96 -35.37 99.35
C VAL A 224 11.14 -35.72 100.29
N GLU A 225 10.96 -35.62 101.61
CA GLU A 225 11.70 -36.36 102.65
C GLU A 225 10.84 -36.53 103.95
N PRO A 226 10.79 -37.72 104.60
CA PRO A 226 10.11 -37.90 105.91
C PRO A 226 10.97 -38.57 107.03
N ASP A 227 10.59 -38.32 108.29
CA ASP A 227 11.27 -38.74 109.53
C ASP A 227 10.77 -40.07 110.15
N THR A 228 11.47 -40.63 111.16
CA THR A 228 11.29 -42.03 111.66
C THR A 228 10.92 -42.20 113.15
N GLU A 229 10.25 -43.32 113.50
CA GLU A 229 9.71 -43.63 114.85
C GLU A 229 10.59 -44.58 115.69
N THR A 230 10.76 -44.33 117.01
CA THR A 230 11.42 -45.26 117.97
C THR A 230 10.84 -45.26 119.41
N GLY A 231 9.52 -45.08 119.59
CA GLY A 231 8.91 -44.93 120.92
C GLY A 231 8.55 -46.20 121.71
N SER A 232 8.55 -47.39 121.10
CA SER A 232 7.91 -48.61 121.66
C SER A 232 8.77 -49.39 122.67
N LEU A 233 10.09 -49.35 122.56
CA LEU A 233 11.02 -50.11 123.43
C LEU A 233 11.08 -49.58 124.88
N GLN A 234 10.68 -48.34 125.12
CA GLN A 234 10.87 -47.67 126.41
C GLN A 234 9.81 -48.04 127.47
N LYS A 235 8.62 -48.48 127.04
CA LYS A 235 7.49 -48.82 127.93
C LYS A 235 7.59 -50.21 128.58
N ILE A 236 8.36 -51.14 127.99
CA ILE A 236 8.53 -52.49 128.54
C ILE A 236 9.47 -52.46 129.77
N LYS A 237 10.42 -51.50 129.80
CA LYS A 237 11.44 -51.42 130.85
C LYS A 237 10.93 -50.84 132.18
N SER A 238 9.84 -50.06 132.17
CA SER A 238 9.30 -49.40 133.36
C SER A 238 8.35 -50.26 134.19
N ALA A 239 7.68 -51.26 133.59
CA ALA A 239 6.70 -52.10 134.28
C ALA A 239 7.33 -53.16 135.21
N ALA A 240 8.60 -53.53 135.01
CA ALA A 240 9.27 -54.61 135.73
C ALA A 240 9.70 -54.26 137.18
N ALA A 241 9.51 -53.02 137.64
CA ALA A 241 10.13 -52.49 138.85
C ALA A 241 9.22 -52.45 140.12
N ALA A 242 7.97 -52.92 140.04
CA ALA A 242 6.91 -52.48 140.98
C ALA A 242 6.21 -53.59 141.82
N ALA A 243 6.84 -54.73 142.10
CA ALA A 243 6.18 -55.82 142.86
C ALA A 243 7.10 -56.48 143.91
N ASN A 244 6.56 -56.73 145.12
CA ASN A 244 7.33 -57.02 146.34
C ASN A 244 7.25 -58.46 146.89
N SER A 245 6.52 -59.38 146.25
CA SER A 245 6.59 -60.82 146.56
C SER A 245 6.63 -61.68 145.28
N GLU A 246 7.01 -62.94 145.38
CA GLU A 246 7.23 -63.84 144.24
C GLU A 246 5.92 -64.45 143.67
N PRO A 247 4.96 -64.92 144.49
CA PRO A 247 3.67 -65.41 143.97
C PRO A 247 2.82 -64.31 143.32
N GLU A 248 2.84 -63.10 143.89
CA GLU A 248 2.12 -61.95 143.33
C GLU A 248 2.75 -61.48 142.01
N ARG A 249 4.08 -61.56 141.88
CA ARG A 249 4.77 -61.33 140.60
C ARG A 249 4.33 -62.32 139.54
N ALA A 250 4.24 -63.61 139.86
CA ALA A 250 3.78 -64.62 138.91
C ALA A 250 2.32 -64.39 138.49
N THR A 251 1.41 -64.11 139.43
CA THR A 251 0.00 -63.83 139.11
C THR A 251 -0.17 -62.52 138.34
N ALA A 252 0.54 -61.45 138.70
CA ALA A 252 0.51 -60.19 137.96
C ALA A 252 1.10 -60.32 136.55
N MET A 253 2.19 -61.09 136.38
CA MET A 253 2.74 -61.43 135.07
C MET A 253 1.76 -62.28 134.25
N LEU A 254 1.06 -63.23 134.85
CA LEU A 254 0.06 -64.06 134.16
C LEU A 254 -1.17 -63.23 133.75
N THR A 255 -1.69 -62.37 134.62
CA THR A 255 -2.80 -61.46 134.29
C THR A 255 -2.40 -60.46 133.21
N LEU A 256 -1.20 -59.89 133.29
CA LEU A 256 -0.65 -59.02 132.25
C LEU A 256 -0.45 -59.80 130.94
N ALA A 257 0.02 -61.04 130.99
CA ALA A 257 0.18 -61.88 129.81
C ALA A 257 -1.17 -62.26 129.16
N MET A 258 -2.22 -62.49 129.95
CA MET A 258 -3.58 -62.68 129.44
C MET A 258 -4.15 -61.41 128.81
N GLN A 259 -4.02 -60.26 129.48
CA GLN A 259 -4.44 -58.96 128.90
C GLN A 259 -3.66 -58.63 127.62
N LEU A 260 -2.35 -58.90 127.60
CA LEU A 260 -1.50 -58.70 126.43
C LEU A 260 -1.87 -59.70 125.32
N HIS A 261 -2.16 -60.96 125.65
CA HIS A 261 -2.65 -61.97 124.71
C HIS A 261 -3.97 -61.53 124.08
N ASP A 262 -4.96 -61.13 124.88
CA ASP A 262 -6.26 -60.71 124.37
C ASP A 262 -6.14 -59.42 123.54
N GLN A 263 -5.27 -58.49 123.96
CA GLN A 263 -4.91 -57.32 123.15
C GLN A 263 -4.24 -57.72 121.82
N TYR A 264 -3.37 -58.72 121.80
CA TYR A 264 -2.77 -59.25 120.55
C TYR A 264 -3.78 -60.01 119.68
N VAL A 265 -4.73 -60.73 120.27
CA VAL A 265 -5.79 -61.46 119.56
C VAL A 265 -6.78 -60.48 118.93
N ASP A 266 -7.23 -59.46 119.67
CA ASP A 266 -8.14 -58.46 119.13
C ASP A 266 -7.44 -57.50 118.15
N LYS A 267 -6.15 -57.18 118.38
CA LYS A 267 -5.31 -56.54 117.35
C LYS A 267 -5.17 -57.44 116.12
N GLY A 268 -5.00 -58.75 116.28
CA GLY A 268 -4.96 -59.72 115.19
C GLY A 268 -6.26 -59.77 114.38
N LYS A 269 -7.42 -59.79 115.05
CA LYS A 269 -8.75 -59.71 114.39
C LYS A 269 -8.96 -58.36 113.69
N ALA A 270 -8.57 -57.26 114.32
CA ALA A 270 -8.65 -55.92 113.74
C ALA A 270 -7.77 -55.80 112.49
N THR A 271 -6.51 -56.25 112.57
CA THR A 271 -5.58 -56.31 111.43
C THR A 271 -6.08 -57.27 110.34
N ALA A 272 -6.68 -58.41 110.67
CA ALA A 272 -7.27 -59.31 109.67
C ALA A 272 -8.47 -58.66 108.94
N LYS A 273 -9.34 -57.93 109.66
CA LYS A 273 -10.44 -57.16 109.08
C LYS A 273 -9.92 -56.02 108.20
N GLU A 274 -8.93 -55.29 108.70
CA GLU A 274 -8.26 -54.19 107.98
C GLU A 274 -7.60 -54.70 106.70
N ILE A 275 -6.83 -55.80 106.75
CA ILE A 275 -6.25 -56.44 105.56
C ILE A 275 -7.35 -56.83 104.57
N THR A 276 -8.47 -57.39 105.05
CA THR A 276 -9.59 -57.78 104.17
C THR A 276 -10.24 -56.57 103.51
N GLU A 277 -10.50 -55.49 104.24
CA GLU A 277 -11.05 -54.24 103.70
C GLU A 277 -10.05 -53.56 102.74
N GLN A 278 -8.76 -53.52 103.07
CA GLN A 278 -7.71 -53.00 102.19
C GLN A 278 -7.59 -53.84 100.91
N SER A 279 -7.68 -55.17 101.01
CA SER A 279 -7.68 -56.08 99.85
C SER A 279 -8.90 -55.88 98.97
N GLN A 280 -10.10 -55.72 99.55
CA GLN A 280 -11.33 -55.42 98.80
C GLN A 280 -11.26 -54.06 98.11
N ARG A 281 -10.74 -53.02 98.78
CA ARG A 281 -10.52 -51.69 98.18
C ARG A 281 -9.50 -51.76 97.03
N LYS A 282 -8.35 -52.40 97.23
CA LYS A 282 -7.33 -52.59 96.17
C LYS A 282 -7.86 -53.40 94.98
N TYR A 283 -8.69 -54.41 95.23
CA TYR A 283 -9.35 -55.18 94.18
C TYR A 283 -10.32 -54.31 93.38
N ALA A 284 -11.22 -53.59 94.06
CA ALA A 284 -12.16 -52.67 93.42
C ALA A 284 -11.43 -51.59 92.59
N GLU A 285 -10.41 -50.95 93.17
CA GLU A 285 -9.56 -49.95 92.51
C GLU A 285 -8.84 -50.53 91.27
N THR A 286 -8.39 -51.79 91.34
CA THR A 286 -7.73 -52.46 90.20
C THR A 286 -8.72 -52.77 89.08
N ILE A 287 -9.93 -53.23 89.41
CA ILE A 287 -11.01 -53.46 88.43
C ILE A 287 -11.50 -52.14 87.82
N GLU A 288 -11.61 -51.08 88.62
CA GLU A 288 -11.96 -49.73 88.15
C GLU A 288 -10.92 -49.21 87.14
N LYS A 289 -9.63 -49.23 87.49
CA LYS A 289 -8.54 -48.85 86.59
C LYS A 289 -8.48 -49.72 85.32
N ALA A 290 -8.75 -51.01 85.42
CA ALA A 290 -8.80 -51.91 84.26
C ALA A 290 -9.98 -51.58 83.33
N ASN A 291 -11.15 -51.27 83.89
CA ASN A 291 -12.34 -50.87 83.12
C ASN A 291 -12.19 -49.48 82.50
N GLU A 292 -11.58 -48.53 83.22
CA GLU A 292 -11.24 -47.20 82.72
C GLU A 292 -10.25 -47.29 81.56
N TYR A 293 -9.16 -48.04 81.74
CA TYR A 293 -8.18 -48.29 80.68
C TYR A 293 -8.82 -48.96 79.46
N SER A 294 -9.64 -50.00 79.64
CA SER A 294 -10.31 -50.68 78.54
C SER A 294 -11.31 -49.79 77.80
N SER A 295 -12.06 -48.96 78.53
CA SER A 295 -12.97 -47.97 77.94
C SER A 295 -12.20 -46.93 77.14
N ARG A 296 -11.12 -46.38 77.71
CA ARG A 296 -10.27 -45.39 77.03
C ARG A 296 -9.65 -45.96 75.76
N THR A 297 -9.06 -47.15 75.79
CA THR A 297 -8.48 -47.80 74.60
C THR A 297 -9.52 -48.07 73.51
N ARG A 298 -10.77 -48.40 73.88
CA ARG A 298 -11.86 -48.53 72.89
C ARG A 298 -12.21 -47.18 72.27
N THR A 299 -12.40 -46.14 73.08
CA THR A 299 -12.67 -44.78 72.59
C THR A 299 -11.56 -44.26 71.69
N GLU A 300 -10.30 -44.38 72.11
CA GLU A 300 -9.11 -44.00 71.31
C GLU A 300 -9.06 -44.76 69.97
N ALA A 301 -9.43 -46.05 69.96
CA ALA A 301 -9.46 -46.86 68.74
C ALA A 301 -10.63 -46.51 67.81
N ASP A 302 -11.82 -46.24 68.35
CA ASP A 302 -12.99 -45.80 67.58
C ASP A 302 -12.76 -44.39 66.99
N GLU A 303 -12.19 -43.46 67.75
CA GLU A 303 -11.79 -42.12 67.28
C GLU A 303 -10.67 -42.17 66.21
N TYR A 304 -9.70 -43.08 66.36
CA TYR A 304 -8.66 -43.30 65.35
C TYR A 304 -9.26 -43.86 64.05
N LYS A 305 -10.14 -44.86 64.16
CA LYS A 305 -10.87 -45.42 63.02
C LYS A 305 -11.71 -44.36 62.32
N GLN A 306 -12.47 -43.55 63.08
CA GLN A 306 -13.32 -42.51 62.51
C GLN A 306 -12.50 -41.48 61.72
N ARG A 307 -11.44 -40.92 62.31
CA ARG A 307 -10.53 -40.00 61.60
C ARG A 307 -9.93 -40.62 60.33
N THR A 308 -9.50 -41.88 60.40
CA THR A 308 -8.94 -42.60 59.24
C THR A 308 -9.95 -42.72 58.09
N HIS A 309 -11.24 -42.93 58.39
CA HIS A 309 -12.29 -42.94 57.37
C HIS A 309 -12.60 -41.52 56.86
N GLU A 310 -12.72 -40.52 57.73
CA GLU A 310 -12.98 -39.14 57.36
C GLU A 310 -11.88 -38.56 56.46
N ASP A 311 -10.60 -38.83 56.78
CA ASP A 311 -9.44 -38.44 55.98
C ASP A 311 -9.42 -39.15 54.62
N ALA A 312 -9.77 -40.45 54.58
CA ALA A 312 -9.81 -41.23 53.34
C ALA A 312 -10.97 -40.78 52.41
N ASP A 313 -12.14 -40.53 52.96
CA ASP A 313 -13.30 -40.02 52.22
C ASP A 313 -13.05 -38.60 51.71
N ALA A 314 -12.42 -37.74 52.52
CA ALA A 314 -12.01 -36.39 52.10
C ALA A 314 -10.95 -36.41 50.99
N TYR A 315 -9.97 -37.31 51.08
CA TYR A 315 -8.96 -37.50 50.04
C TYR A 315 -9.58 -37.99 48.72
N SER A 316 -10.40 -39.05 48.80
CA SER A 316 -11.12 -39.61 47.65
C SER A 316 -11.98 -38.55 46.95
N LYS A 317 -12.76 -37.79 47.73
CA LYS A 317 -13.57 -36.69 47.22
C LYS A 317 -12.73 -35.65 46.49
N ARG A 318 -11.61 -35.18 47.07
CA ARG A 318 -10.72 -34.21 46.42
C ARG A 318 -10.14 -34.76 45.11
N THR A 319 -9.68 -36.01 45.10
CA THR A 319 -9.16 -36.63 43.87
C THR A 319 -10.21 -36.72 42.77
N HIS A 320 -11.48 -37.00 43.11
CA HIS A 320 -12.58 -36.96 42.14
C HIS A 320 -12.89 -35.54 41.64
N GLU A 321 -12.95 -34.55 42.53
CA GLU A 321 -13.17 -33.14 42.17
C GLU A 321 -12.04 -32.60 41.24
N ASP A 322 -10.78 -32.91 41.55
CA ASP A 322 -9.62 -32.55 40.73
C ASP A 322 -9.65 -33.25 39.35
N ALA A 323 -10.03 -34.53 39.30
CA ALA A 323 -10.13 -35.30 38.06
C ALA A 323 -11.28 -34.83 37.15
N ASP A 324 -12.44 -34.51 37.72
CA ASP A 324 -13.58 -33.95 36.99
C ASP A 324 -13.25 -32.55 36.45
N ALA A 325 -12.58 -31.71 37.24
CA ALA A 325 -12.10 -30.40 36.81
C ALA A 325 -11.09 -30.51 35.65
N TYR A 326 -10.12 -31.43 35.73
CA TYR A 326 -9.17 -31.68 34.66
C TYR A 326 -9.84 -32.20 33.38
N SER A 327 -10.79 -33.14 33.51
CA SER A 327 -11.56 -33.65 32.36
C SER A 327 -12.38 -32.56 31.69
N LYS A 328 -13.00 -31.67 32.48
CA LYS A 328 -13.74 -30.51 31.97
C LYS A 328 -12.81 -29.55 31.21
N HIS A 329 -11.68 -29.14 31.80
CA HIS A 329 -10.71 -28.25 31.16
C HIS A 329 -10.21 -28.84 29.82
N THR A 330 -9.89 -30.13 29.80
CA THR A 330 -9.45 -30.83 28.59
C THR A 330 -10.50 -30.80 27.47
N ARG A 331 -11.80 -30.89 27.81
CA ARG A 331 -12.89 -30.78 26.84
C ARG A 331 -13.07 -29.34 26.35
N GLU A 332 -13.03 -28.36 27.25
CA GLU A 332 -13.13 -26.95 26.89
C GLU A 332 -11.97 -26.52 25.96
N ASP A 333 -10.74 -26.98 26.20
CA ASP A 333 -9.60 -26.76 25.29
C ASP A 333 -9.80 -27.43 23.92
N ALA A 334 -10.31 -28.67 23.89
CA ALA A 334 -10.56 -29.40 22.64
C ALA A 334 -11.68 -28.74 21.81
N ASP A 335 -12.75 -28.29 22.46
CA ASP A 335 -13.86 -27.57 21.81
C ASP A 335 -13.39 -26.22 21.26
N ASN A 336 -12.58 -25.48 22.04
CA ASN A 336 -11.97 -24.21 21.60
C ASN A 336 -11.01 -24.41 20.41
N TYR A 337 -10.18 -25.46 20.44
CA TYR A 337 -9.28 -25.81 19.35
C TYR A 337 -10.06 -26.21 18.08
N SER A 338 -11.05 -27.09 18.22
CA SER A 338 -11.92 -27.50 17.11
C SER A 338 -12.62 -26.30 16.46
N LYS A 339 -13.14 -25.38 17.28
CA LYS A 339 -13.75 -24.14 16.79
C LYS A 339 -12.75 -23.27 16.03
N SER A 340 -11.54 -23.06 16.57
CA SER A 340 -10.49 -22.29 15.89
C SER A 340 -10.09 -22.88 14.53
N VAL A 341 -10.05 -24.22 14.42
CA VAL A 341 -9.78 -24.92 13.15
C VAL A 341 -10.95 -24.73 12.16
N HIS A 342 -12.20 -24.79 12.62
CA HIS A 342 -13.37 -24.51 11.77
C HIS A 342 -13.40 -23.05 11.29
N ASP A 343 -13.22 -22.07 12.19
CA ASP A 343 -13.18 -20.65 11.86
C ASP A 343 -12.07 -20.34 10.82
N GLN A 344 -10.91 -20.99 10.93
CA GLN A 344 -9.82 -20.89 9.94
C GLN A 344 -10.15 -21.54 8.59
N ALA A 345 -10.80 -22.71 8.60
CA ALA A 345 -11.21 -23.42 7.38
C ALA A 345 -12.30 -22.66 6.61
N ASP A 346 -13.26 -22.05 7.32
CA ASP A 346 -14.30 -21.21 6.74
C ASP A 346 -13.71 -19.92 6.15
N ALA A 347 -12.80 -19.25 6.87
CA ALA A 347 -12.10 -18.06 6.38
C ALA A 347 -11.23 -18.35 5.13
N TYR A 348 -10.53 -19.49 5.11
CA TYR A 348 -9.79 -19.94 3.94
C TYR A 348 -10.72 -20.20 2.75
N SER A 349 -11.83 -20.91 2.99
CA SER A 349 -12.83 -21.23 1.96
C SER A 349 -13.52 -19.98 1.41
N GLU A 350 -13.77 -18.98 2.25
CA GLU A 350 -14.29 -17.67 1.83
C GLU A 350 -13.29 -16.92 0.96
N LYS A 351 -12.02 -16.84 1.38
CA LYS A 351 -10.96 -16.22 0.59
C LYS A 351 -10.83 -16.86 -0.80
N THR A 352 -10.82 -18.20 -0.88
CA THR A 352 -10.75 -18.90 -2.19
C THR A 352 -11.96 -18.61 -3.08
N ARG A 353 -13.16 -18.44 -2.52
CA ARG A 353 -14.34 -18.00 -3.29
C ARG A 353 -14.16 -16.57 -3.82
N GLN A 354 -13.76 -15.64 -2.96
CA GLN A 354 -13.52 -14.23 -3.35
C GLN A 354 -12.45 -14.11 -4.45
N GLU A 355 -11.37 -14.89 -4.38
CA GLU A 355 -10.32 -14.94 -5.41
C GLU A 355 -10.85 -15.51 -6.75
N ALA A 356 -11.69 -16.54 -6.69
CA ALA A 356 -12.32 -17.13 -7.89
C ALA A 356 -13.35 -16.19 -8.54
N ASP A 357 -14.18 -15.52 -7.74
CA ASP A 357 -15.15 -14.53 -8.21
C ASP A 357 -14.45 -13.34 -8.86
N ALA A 358 -13.39 -12.81 -8.24
CA ALA A 358 -12.58 -11.72 -8.81
C ALA A 358 -11.89 -12.11 -10.13
N TYR A 359 -11.42 -13.35 -10.25
CA TYR A 359 -10.86 -13.87 -11.52
C TYR A 359 -11.92 -13.99 -12.62
N SER A 360 -13.14 -14.42 -12.26
CA SER A 360 -14.28 -14.50 -13.17
C SER A 360 -14.69 -13.10 -13.68
N ASP A 361 -14.81 -12.13 -12.77
CA ASP A 361 -15.13 -10.74 -13.11
C ASP A 361 -14.05 -10.11 -14.01
N LYS A 362 -12.77 -10.33 -13.71
CA LYS A 362 -11.67 -9.85 -14.57
C LYS A 362 -11.72 -10.46 -15.97
N THR A 363 -11.97 -11.77 -16.06
CA THR A 363 -12.10 -12.48 -17.34
C THR A 363 -13.26 -11.92 -18.18
N ARG A 364 -14.36 -11.55 -17.52
CA ARG A 364 -15.51 -10.92 -18.17
C ARG A 364 -15.21 -9.50 -18.64
N GLU A 365 -14.57 -8.68 -17.81
CA GLU A 365 -14.14 -7.32 -18.17
C GLU A 365 -13.20 -7.32 -19.40
N ASP A 366 -12.24 -8.26 -19.43
CA ASP A 366 -11.30 -8.40 -20.55
C ASP A 366 -12.02 -8.85 -21.84
N ALA A 367 -13.02 -9.73 -21.72
CA ALA A 367 -13.85 -10.16 -22.86
C ALA A 367 -14.75 -9.01 -23.38
N ASP A 368 -15.40 -8.26 -22.49
CA ASP A 368 -16.22 -7.10 -22.86
C ASP A 368 -15.36 -6.01 -23.52
N THR A 369 -14.14 -5.78 -23.01
CA THR A 369 -13.14 -4.84 -23.59
C THR A 369 -12.68 -5.30 -24.99
N TYR A 370 -12.39 -6.59 -25.16
CA TYR A 370 -12.03 -7.16 -26.46
C TYR A 370 -13.16 -6.98 -27.49
N MET A 371 -14.40 -7.22 -27.08
CA MET A 371 -15.59 -7.03 -27.93
C MET A 371 -15.78 -5.56 -28.32
N GLN A 372 -15.63 -4.62 -27.37
CA GLN A 372 -15.70 -3.17 -27.67
C GLN A 372 -14.64 -2.74 -28.69
N ASN A 373 -13.39 -3.19 -28.52
CA ASN A 373 -12.32 -2.90 -29.48
C ASN A 373 -12.63 -3.46 -30.87
N LYS A 374 -13.17 -4.68 -30.97
CA LYS A 374 -13.57 -5.29 -32.24
C LYS A 374 -14.76 -4.60 -32.91
N HIS A 375 -15.69 -4.06 -32.13
CA HIS A 375 -16.74 -3.19 -32.65
C HIS A 375 -16.18 -1.87 -33.18
N ALA A 376 -15.28 -1.21 -32.44
CA ALA A 376 -14.64 0.03 -32.87
C ALA A 376 -13.81 -0.15 -34.17
N GLU A 377 -13.06 -1.26 -34.29
CA GLU A 377 -12.36 -1.63 -35.54
C GLU A 377 -13.33 -1.80 -36.72
N ALA A 378 -14.48 -2.44 -36.49
CA ALA A 378 -15.49 -2.65 -37.53
C ALA A 378 -16.18 -1.35 -37.96
N ASP A 379 -16.53 -0.49 -37.00
CA ASP A 379 -17.14 0.82 -37.25
C ASP A 379 -16.16 1.73 -38.02
N GLN A 380 -14.87 1.72 -37.66
CA GLN A 380 -13.83 2.44 -38.39
C GLN A 380 -13.68 1.92 -39.82
N TYR A 381 -13.65 0.60 -40.04
CA TYR A 381 -13.60 0.03 -41.38
C TYR A 381 -14.78 0.46 -42.25
N VAL A 382 -16.00 0.51 -41.68
CA VAL A 382 -17.20 1.01 -42.37
C VAL A 382 -17.09 2.51 -42.70
N ALA A 383 -16.57 3.32 -41.77
CA ALA A 383 -16.35 4.76 -41.99
C ALA A 383 -15.31 5.02 -43.10
N ASP A 384 -14.20 4.28 -43.10
CA ASP A 384 -13.14 4.36 -44.13
C ASP A 384 -13.69 3.96 -45.50
N LYS A 385 -14.44 2.84 -45.59
CA LYS A 385 -15.07 2.40 -46.85
C LYS A 385 -16.14 3.35 -47.36
N THR A 386 -16.90 3.98 -46.45
CA THR A 386 -17.87 5.02 -46.81
C THR A 386 -17.17 6.26 -47.38
N THR A 387 -16.05 6.65 -46.78
CA THR A 387 -15.22 7.78 -47.24
C THR A 387 -14.60 7.50 -48.61
N GLU A 388 -14.05 6.31 -48.82
CA GLU A 388 -13.51 5.87 -50.13
C GLU A 388 -14.59 5.90 -51.22
N ALA A 389 -15.79 5.39 -50.93
CA ALA A 389 -16.92 5.40 -51.86
C ALA A 389 -17.38 6.83 -52.22
N ASN A 390 -17.46 7.73 -51.22
CA ASN A 390 -17.81 9.13 -51.43
C ASN A 390 -16.76 9.86 -52.30
N ASN A 391 -15.47 9.68 -52.00
CA ASN A 391 -14.37 10.27 -52.78
C ASN A 391 -14.37 9.76 -54.24
N TYR A 392 -14.68 8.48 -54.46
CA TYR A 392 -14.82 7.91 -55.79
C TYR A 392 -16.02 8.53 -56.55
N ALA A 393 -17.16 8.68 -55.90
CA ALA A 393 -18.35 9.31 -56.47
C ALA A 393 -18.11 10.80 -56.82
N GLU A 394 -17.45 11.55 -55.94
CA GLU A 394 -17.04 12.93 -56.20
C GLU A 394 -16.06 13.02 -57.37
N THR A 395 -15.04 12.16 -57.42
CA THR A 395 -14.08 12.09 -58.54
C THR A 395 -14.81 11.85 -59.86
N LYS A 396 -15.73 10.88 -59.92
CA LYS A 396 -16.51 10.58 -61.13
C LYS A 396 -17.47 11.70 -61.51
N THR A 397 -18.00 12.43 -60.53
CA THR A 397 -18.82 13.63 -60.78
C THR A 397 -17.98 14.76 -61.38
N ASN A 398 -16.77 14.99 -60.87
CA ASN A 398 -15.86 16.01 -61.37
C ASN A 398 -15.32 15.67 -62.78
N GLU A 399 -15.02 14.41 -63.07
CA GLU A 399 -14.71 13.93 -64.42
C GLU A 399 -15.86 14.20 -65.40
N ALA A 400 -17.10 13.89 -64.99
CA ALA A 400 -18.29 14.11 -65.82
C ALA A 400 -18.56 15.60 -66.07
N ASN A 401 -18.43 16.45 -65.05
CA ASN A 401 -18.55 17.91 -65.18
C ASN A 401 -17.48 18.46 -66.13
N THR A 402 -16.22 18.05 -65.97
CA THR A 402 -15.11 18.47 -66.85
C THR A 402 -15.36 18.08 -68.31
N TYR A 403 -15.92 16.89 -68.54
CA TYR A 403 -16.29 16.44 -69.88
C TYR A 403 -17.45 17.28 -70.45
N ALA A 404 -18.47 17.60 -69.64
CA ALA A 404 -19.59 18.43 -70.04
C ALA A 404 -19.14 19.86 -70.39
N ASP A 405 -18.29 20.48 -69.56
CA ASP A 405 -17.72 21.81 -69.81
C ASP A 405 -16.87 21.83 -71.08
N SER A 406 -16.07 20.78 -71.32
CA SER A 406 -15.30 20.62 -72.56
C SER A 406 -16.22 20.56 -73.79
N LYS A 407 -17.35 19.83 -73.70
CA LYS A 407 -18.33 19.76 -74.80
C LYS A 407 -19.16 21.03 -74.99
N ALA A 408 -19.44 21.77 -73.92
CA ALA A 408 -20.01 23.11 -74.04
C ALA A 408 -19.04 24.05 -74.77
N HIS A 409 -17.75 24.03 -74.40
CA HIS A 409 -16.74 24.86 -75.03
C HIS A 409 -16.49 24.51 -76.51
N GLU A 410 -16.45 23.23 -76.87
CA GLU A 410 -16.41 22.79 -78.29
C GLU A 410 -17.63 23.31 -79.08
N ALA A 411 -18.84 23.27 -78.48
CA ALA A 411 -20.06 23.77 -79.12
C ALA A 411 -20.05 25.30 -79.29
N ASP A 412 -19.58 26.04 -78.29
CA ASP A 412 -19.41 27.50 -78.35
C ASP A 412 -18.39 27.90 -79.43
N GLN A 413 -17.25 27.22 -79.52
CA GLN A 413 -16.25 27.44 -80.58
C GLN A 413 -16.84 27.18 -81.98
N TYR A 414 -17.61 26.11 -82.14
CA TYR A 414 -18.27 25.80 -83.42
C TYR A 414 -19.33 26.86 -83.79
N ALA A 415 -20.13 27.31 -82.82
CA ALA A 415 -21.11 28.36 -83.02
C ALA A 415 -20.46 29.70 -83.39
N GLU A 416 -19.36 30.06 -82.71
CA GLU A 416 -18.54 31.25 -83.00
C GLU A 416 -17.94 31.18 -84.41
N GLN A 417 -17.36 30.04 -84.80
CA GLN A 417 -16.84 29.84 -86.16
C GLN A 417 -17.95 30.01 -87.21
N LYS A 418 -19.14 29.43 -86.98
CA LYS A 418 -20.28 29.56 -87.91
C LYS A 418 -20.82 30.98 -87.97
N ARG A 419 -20.76 31.74 -86.89
CA ARG A 419 -21.06 33.18 -86.90
C ARG A 419 -20.05 33.94 -87.75
N GLN A 420 -18.74 33.74 -87.54
CA GLN A 420 -17.68 34.41 -88.28
C GLN A 420 -17.70 34.07 -89.79
N GLU A 421 -17.99 32.83 -90.17
CA GLU A 421 -18.22 32.44 -91.56
C GLU A 421 -19.42 33.19 -92.16
N GLY A 422 -20.52 33.31 -91.41
CA GLY A 422 -21.72 34.07 -91.79
C GLY A 422 -21.45 35.57 -91.95
N ASP A 423 -20.77 36.18 -90.98
CA ASP A 423 -20.37 37.59 -91.00
C ASP A 423 -19.43 37.89 -92.18
N SER A 424 -18.46 37.00 -92.44
CA SER A 424 -17.55 37.11 -93.59
C SER A 424 -18.29 37.00 -94.93
N TYR A 425 -19.24 36.08 -95.05
CA TYR A 425 -20.07 35.95 -96.24
C TYR A 425 -20.98 37.16 -96.45
N ALA A 426 -21.57 37.69 -95.38
CA ALA A 426 -22.38 38.90 -95.43
C ALA A 426 -21.56 40.13 -95.84
N GLN A 427 -20.35 40.28 -95.30
CA GLN A 427 -19.43 41.35 -95.69
C GLN A 427 -18.99 41.21 -97.15
N GLN A 428 -18.61 40.02 -97.61
CA GLN A 428 -18.29 39.78 -99.02
C GLN A 428 -19.47 40.17 -99.94
N LYS A 429 -20.70 39.79 -99.58
CA LYS A 429 -21.89 40.13 -100.38
C LYS A 429 -22.21 41.61 -100.37
N LYS A 430 -21.87 42.32 -99.29
CA LYS A 430 -21.94 43.78 -99.22
C LYS A 430 -20.88 44.42 -100.12
N ASP A 431 -19.63 43.97 -100.06
CA ASP A 431 -18.52 44.50 -100.88
C ASP A 431 -18.79 44.26 -102.39
N GLU A 432 -19.31 43.10 -102.77
CA GLU A 432 -19.77 42.82 -104.14
C GLU A 432 -20.89 43.77 -104.59
N ALA A 433 -21.83 44.12 -103.70
CA ALA A 433 -22.92 45.05 -104.01
C ALA A 433 -22.43 46.50 -104.12
N ASP A 434 -21.56 46.94 -103.19
CA ASP A 434 -20.93 48.26 -103.21
C ASP A 434 -20.05 48.44 -104.47
N GLN A 435 -19.32 47.39 -104.89
CA GLN A 435 -18.59 47.38 -106.16
C GLN A 435 -19.52 47.48 -107.38
N TYR A 436 -20.61 46.70 -107.42
CA TYR A 436 -21.59 46.79 -108.51
C TYR A 436 -22.20 48.19 -108.63
N VAL A 437 -22.51 48.83 -107.51
CA VAL A 437 -23.00 50.22 -107.48
C VAL A 437 -21.94 51.20 -107.99
N SER A 438 -20.67 51.03 -107.60
CA SER A 438 -19.53 51.83 -108.09
C SER A 438 -19.35 51.70 -109.61
N ASP A 439 -19.30 50.47 -110.14
CA ASP A 439 -19.17 50.21 -111.58
C ASP A 439 -20.34 50.80 -112.36
N ARG A 440 -21.57 50.65 -111.83
CA ARG A 440 -22.78 51.28 -112.39
C ARG A 440 -22.73 52.80 -112.40
N HIS A 441 -22.08 53.42 -111.40
CA HIS A 441 -21.89 54.86 -111.32
C HIS A 441 -20.86 55.34 -112.36
N GLN A 442 -19.70 54.69 -112.46
CA GLN A 442 -18.68 55.01 -113.46
C GLN A 442 -19.20 54.85 -114.90
N GLU A 443 -20.05 53.87 -115.17
CA GLU A 443 -20.73 53.76 -116.47
C GLU A 443 -21.72 54.92 -116.72
N MET A 444 -22.42 55.41 -115.69
CA MET A 444 -23.27 56.60 -115.83
C MET A 444 -22.44 57.86 -116.03
N GLU A 445 -21.32 58.05 -115.32
CA GLU A 445 -20.40 59.17 -115.52
C GLU A 445 -19.84 59.18 -116.96
N LYS A 446 -19.45 58.02 -117.50
CA LYS A 446 -19.02 57.89 -118.91
C LYS A 446 -20.14 58.23 -119.89
N PHE A 447 -21.36 57.79 -119.62
CA PHE A 447 -22.51 58.11 -120.46
C PHE A 447 -22.88 59.59 -120.40
N GLU A 448 -22.85 60.21 -119.21
CA GLU A 448 -23.06 61.65 -119.04
C GLU A 448 -21.97 62.46 -119.76
N ALA A 449 -20.71 62.02 -119.68
CA ALA A 449 -19.59 62.62 -120.41
C ALA A 449 -19.75 62.49 -121.93
N ASP A 450 -20.20 61.35 -122.47
CA ASP A 450 -20.50 61.18 -123.91
C ASP A 450 -21.65 62.10 -124.35
N VAL A 451 -22.76 62.11 -123.59
CA VAL A 451 -23.92 62.99 -123.87
C VAL A 451 -23.51 64.46 -123.87
N LYS A 452 -22.68 64.87 -122.89
CA LYS A 452 -22.16 66.24 -122.80
C LYS A 452 -21.21 66.56 -123.95
N GLY A 453 -20.26 65.68 -124.26
CA GLY A 453 -19.34 65.84 -125.40
C GLY A 453 -20.09 65.98 -126.72
N ARG A 454 -21.12 65.16 -126.95
CA ARG A 454 -21.99 65.24 -128.13
C ARG A 454 -22.82 66.53 -128.19
N ALA A 455 -23.23 67.07 -127.04
CA ALA A 455 -23.91 68.36 -126.97
C ALA A 455 -22.96 69.53 -127.29
N ASP A 456 -21.72 69.47 -126.78
CA ASP A 456 -20.67 70.44 -127.07
C ASP A 456 -20.25 70.39 -128.56
N ASP A 457 -20.05 69.20 -129.13
CA ASP A 457 -19.78 68.99 -130.57
C ASP A 457 -20.92 69.53 -131.46
N TYR A 458 -22.17 69.27 -131.09
CA TYR A 458 -23.34 69.78 -131.83
C TYR A 458 -23.42 71.30 -131.77
N SER A 459 -23.15 71.89 -130.60
CA SER A 459 -23.06 73.34 -130.40
C SER A 459 -21.95 73.97 -131.23
N GLN A 460 -20.76 73.35 -131.24
CA GLN A 460 -19.61 73.80 -132.02
C GLN A 460 -19.85 73.70 -133.53
N THR A 461 -20.42 72.59 -134.01
CA THR A 461 -20.80 72.39 -135.41
C THR A 461 -21.81 73.44 -135.86
N THR A 462 -22.82 73.72 -135.03
CA THR A 462 -23.86 74.73 -135.31
C THR A 462 -23.27 76.14 -135.39
N ARG A 463 -22.33 76.48 -134.49
CA ARG A 463 -21.61 77.77 -134.55
C ARG A 463 -20.74 77.88 -135.80
N SER A 464 -19.93 76.87 -136.11
CA SER A 464 -19.06 76.89 -137.29
C SER A 464 -19.85 77.03 -138.58
N ALA A 465 -20.99 76.33 -138.72
CA ALA A 465 -21.87 76.48 -139.87
C ALA A 465 -22.51 77.89 -139.97
N ALA A 466 -22.79 78.54 -138.85
CA ALA A 466 -23.27 79.93 -138.82
C ALA A 466 -22.17 80.94 -139.21
N ASP A 467 -20.94 80.73 -138.74
CA ASP A 467 -19.78 81.55 -139.11
C ASP A 467 -19.43 81.39 -140.60
N ASP A 468 -19.45 80.17 -141.13
CA ASP A 468 -19.27 79.89 -142.56
C ASP A 468 -20.34 80.58 -143.42
N TYR A 469 -21.61 80.51 -143.00
CA TYR A 469 -22.70 81.21 -143.67
C TYR A 469 -22.51 82.75 -143.64
N ALA A 470 -22.10 83.32 -142.51
CA ALA A 470 -21.79 84.74 -142.38
C ALA A 470 -20.64 85.18 -143.30
N ASN A 471 -19.60 84.35 -143.43
CA ASN A 471 -18.50 84.56 -144.37
C ASN A 471 -18.97 84.48 -145.84
N GLN A 472 -19.85 83.53 -146.17
CA GLN A 472 -20.41 83.37 -147.50
C GLN A 472 -21.30 84.57 -147.93
N VAL A 473 -22.05 85.15 -146.98
CA VAL A 473 -22.80 86.39 -147.19
C VAL A 473 -21.86 87.59 -147.42
N ARG A 474 -20.78 87.72 -146.64
CA ARG A 474 -19.75 88.76 -146.85
C ARG A 474 -19.11 88.67 -148.24
N ALA A 475 -18.70 87.47 -148.66
CA ALA A 475 -18.06 87.26 -149.96
C ALA A 475 -19.00 87.63 -151.14
N ASN A 476 -20.30 87.36 -151.02
CA ASN A 476 -21.29 87.78 -152.01
C ASN A 476 -21.45 89.31 -152.07
N LEU A 477 -21.50 89.99 -150.92
CA LEU A 477 -21.55 91.46 -150.87
C LEU A 477 -20.30 92.11 -151.47
N GLU A 478 -19.12 91.55 -151.21
CA GLU A 478 -17.85 92.04 -151.79
C GLU A 478 -17.82 91.88 -153.32
N ASN A 479 -18.31 90.75 -153.84
CA ASN A 479 -18.46 90.54 -155.29
C ASN A 479 -19.47 91.52 -155.92
N GLN A 480 -20.60 91.79 -155.26
CA GLN A 480 -21.56 92.79 -155.72
C GLN A 480 -20.96 94.20 -155.76
N SER A 481 -20.12 94.56 -154.79
CA SER A 481 -19.39 95.84 -154.78
C SER A 481 -18.49 95.99 -156.01
N LYS A 482 -17.71 94.96 -156.37
CA LYS A 482 -16.82 94.98 -157.55
C LYS A 482 -17.58 95.15 -158.87
N VAL A 483 -18.78 94.57 -158.99
CA VAL A 483 -19.66 94.74 -160.17
C VAL A 483 -20.14 96.19 -160.29
N ILE A 484 -20.49 96.84 -159.16
CA ILE A 484 -20.92 98.25 -159.15
C ILE A 484 -19.75 99.18 -159.52
N GLU A 485 -18.54 98.92 -159.02
CA GLU A 485 -17.33 99.67 -159.40
C GLU A 485 -17.03 99.61 -160.91
N GLY A 486 -17.15 98.42 -161.52
CA GLY A 486 -16.97 98.25 -162.97
C GLY A 486 -17.96 99.09 -163.80
N ASN A 487 -19.23 99.14 -163.39
CA ASN A 487 -20.25 99.94 -164.06
C ASN A 487 -19.97 101.45 -163.98
N ILE A 488 -19.41 101.93 -162.86
CA ILE A 488 -19.01 103.34 -162.69
C ILE A 488 -17.85 103.70 -163.64
N GLN A 489 -16.90 102.80 -163.86
CA GLN A 489 -15.80 103.03 -164.81
C GLN A 489 -16.30 103.12 -166.26
N GLY A 490 -17.20 102.21 -166.67
CA GLY A 490 -17.81 102.25 -168.01
C GLY A 490 -18.57 103.56 -168.30
N LEU A 491 -19.30 104.08 -167.32
CA LEU A 491 -20.01 105.37 -167.43
C LEU A 491 -19.07 106.57 -167.63
N LYS A 492 -17.91 106.61 -166.96
CA LYS A 492 -16.91 107.67 -167.15
C LYS A 492 -16.27 107.63 -168.55
N GLN A 493 -16.07 106.43 -169.08
CA GLN A 493 -15.49 106.24 -170.40
C GLN A 493 -16.48 106.72 -171.50
N PHE A 494 -17.77 106.43 -171.34
CA PHE A 494 -18.83 106.93 -172.21
C PHE A 494 -18.95 108.47 -172.21
N GLU A 495 -18.86 109.13 -171.04
CA GLU A 495 -18.91 110.60 -170.96
C GLU A 495 -17.74 111.27 -171.69
N THR A 496 -16.57 110.62 -171.69
CA THR A 496 -15.36 111.10 -172.35
C THR A 496 -15.51 111.09 -173.88
N GLU A 497 -16.04 110.01 -174.45
CA GLU A 497 -16.27 109.90 -175.90
C GLU A 497 -17.37 110.86 -176.40
N TYR A 498 -18.39 111.12 -175.58
CA TYR A 498 -19.46 112.06 -175.92
C TYR A 498 -18.95 113.51 -176.07
N ARG A 499 -18.07 113.96 -175.17
CA ARG A 499 -17.48 115.31 -175.20
C ARG A 499 -16.58 115.54 -176.43
N ALA A 500 -15.86 114.51 -176.89
CA ALA A 500 -15.02 114.59 -178.08
C ALA A 500 -15.85 114.92 -179.34
N ARG A 501 -16.95 114.18 -179.57
CA ARG A 501 -17.81 114.36 -180.75
C ARG A 501 -18.53 115.72 -180.80
N LEU A 502 -18.87 116.28 -179.63
CA LEU A 502 -19.52 117.60 -179.55
C LEU A 502 -18.58 118.74 -180.01
N THR A 503 -17.27 118.60 -179.77
CA THR A 503 -16.26 119.60 -180.13
C THR A 503 -16.00 119.64 -181.64
N GLU A 504 -16.01 118.48 -182.28
CA GLU A 504 -15.79 118.32 -183.73
C GLU A 504 -16.95 118.93 -184.55
N PHE A 505 -18.19 118.76 -184.09
CA PHE A 505 -19.38 119.31 -184.74
C PHE A 505 -19.43 120.86 -184.73
N LEU A 506 -19.06 121.50 -183.61
CA LEU A 506 -19.04 122.97 -183.51
C LEU A 506 -17.98 123.62 -184.42
N THR A 507 -16.86 122.93 -184.65
CA THR A 507 -15.76 123.45 -185.49
C THR A 507 -16.14 123.48 -186.98
N GLN A 508 -16.93 122.50 -187.45
CA GLN A 508 -17.40 122.46 -188.85
C GLN A 508 -18.42 123.57 -189.17
N LEU A 509 -19.24 123.99 -188.19
CA LEU A 509 -20.27 125.01 -188.42
C LEU A 509 -19.67 126.41 -188.68
N GLN A 510 -18.53 126.73 -188.06
CA GLN A 510 -17.90 128.05 -188.17
C GLN A 510 -17.23 128.29 -189.55
N ALA A 511 -16.76 127.23 -190.21
CA ALA A 511 -16.10 127.34 -191.52
C ALA A 511 -17.09 127.60 -192.68
N GLN A 512 -18.39 127.32 -192.49
CA GLN A 512 -19.38 127.30 -193.57
C GLN A 512 -20.13 128.63 -193.79
N VAL A 513 -19.85 129.66 -192.99
CA VAL A 513 -20.57 130.94 -193.00
C VAL A 513 -19.84 132.05 -193.80
N SER A 514 -18.56 131.87 -194.16
CA SER A 514 -17.69 133.02 -194.45
C SER A 514 -17.47 133.42 -195.92
N ASP A 515 -18.06 132.74 -196.93
CA ASP A 515 -17.87 133.14 -198.34
C ASP A 515 -19.00 132.68 -199.31
N THR A 516 -20.04 133.52 -199.50
CA THR A 516 -20.71 133.70 -200.82
C THR A 516 -21.50 135.04 -200.92
N ASN A 517 -21.25 135.81 -201.99
CA ASN A 517 -22.00 136.96 -202.57
C ASN A 517 -21.83 138.38 -201.99
N ASN A 518 -21.86 139.36 -202.93
CA ASN A 518 -21.34 140.74 -202.82
C ASN A 518 -22.20 141.71 -203.68
N TYR A 519 -22.15 143.04 -203.45
CA TYR A 519 -22.87 144.16 -204.14
C TYR A 519 -24.41 144.22 -203.89
N ASN A 520 -25.14 145.35 -203.81
CA ASN A 520 -24.88 146.83 -203.82
C ASN A 520 -26.20 147.58 -203.39
N SER A 521 -26.31 148.89 -203.11
CA SER A 521 -25.37 150.00 -202.84
C SER A 521 -26.08 151.31 -202.38
N LEU A 522 -25.45 152.01 -201.41
CA LEU A 522 -25.34 153.49 -201.22
C LEU A 522 -26.50 154.43 -200.77
N GLU A 523 -26.05 155.42 -199.97
CA GLU A 523 -26.58 156.73 -199.54
C GLU A 523 -27.22 156.84 -198.12
N ASN A 524 -26.85 157.79 -197.23
CA ASN A 524 -25.71 158.74 -197.19
C ASN A 524 -25.46 159.25 -195.75
N ASN A 525 -24.33 158.89 -195.13
CA ASN A 525 -23.48 159.65 -194.17
C ASN A 525 -22.30 158.77 -193.72
#